data_AF-A0A7I7K9Q8-F1
#
_entry.id   AF-A0A7I7K9Q8-F1
#
_cell.length_a   1.000
_cell.length_b   1.000
_cell.length_c   1.000
_cell.angle_alpha   90.00
_cell.angle_beta   90.00
_cell.angle_gamma   90.00
#
_symmetry.space_group_name_H-M   'P 1'
#
loop_
_entity.id
_entity.type
_entity.pdbx_description
1 polymer ?
#
loop_
_entity_poly.entity_id
_entity_poly.type
_entity_poly.pdbx_seq_one_letter_code
_entity_poly.pdbx_strand_id
1 'polypeptide(L)'
;MLTSDGMDARYAAPNPTAAPGWQLRRVTEPSRLFGANGLRTGPDGRVYVAQVTGSQISALDLGAGRLETVSPKGGDIIAPDDVAFGADGTLYATEVMDGRVSARDTAGRSRVVRDDLPCANGITVHQGRLFVGECRDGGRLMELPLDGSAPRVLLENLPSPNAMEVGPDGWLYYPLMTANEIWRVSLDPDKPYEAQRVATGLGVPDAVKFDAQGFIVSTQVASGQVLRIDARTGEKSVLAQLTPGLDNLTFVGDRILVSNFTGEITEILPGGRTQTVLAGGLNWPLDLTVADGRLYVADGTYFYAVGADGSLQTVGMLFSPGYPGFLRGVTAVGSDEFVVTTSGGQVGRYRPAAGETDYLATDFDQLYGVAVDADAIFFAELGTGRVHSLRGGSVETLATGLDAPVGVAIGPDGAPLVAESGAGRVVRLGSGAETVVDGLAQPQGLTVLGERLYIVDAGAKNVVEFDLNTRQRTEIASGLPVGAPPGVQPKPLKGMPPFSGPQGPFAGITAGDDGTLYISADGDGSVLAVRRT
;
A
#
# COMPACT_ATOMS: atom_id res chain seq x y z
N MET A 1 -17.86 -5.88 -24.71
CA MET A 1 -16.56 -6.57 -24.86
C MET A 1 -15.63 -5.62 -25.58
N LEU A 2 -14.79 -4.92 -24.83
CA LEU A 2 -13.71 -4.11 -25.37
C LEU A 2 -12.47 -5.03 -25.47
N THR A 3 -11.83 -5.02 -26.63
CA THR A 3 -10.66 -5.82 -26.99
C THR A 3 -9.43 -5.40 -26.20
N SER A 4 -8.58 -6.37 -25.88
CA SER A 4 -7.45 -6.34 -24.93
C SER A 4 -6.18 -5.58 -25.36
N ASP A 5 -6.21 -4.79 -26.44
CA ASP A 5 -5.01 -4.13 -26.96
C ASP A 5 -5.00 -2.65 -26.55
N GLY A 6 -4.35 -2.35 -25.42
CA GLY A 6 -3.94 -0.97 -25.03
C GLY A 6 -4.25 -0.51 -23.61
N MET A 7 -4.11 -1.36 -22.57
CA MET A 7 -4.50 -1.03 -21.18
C MET A 7 -3.37 -1.14 -20.13
N ASP A 8 -2.18 -0.62 -20.39
CA ASP A 8 -1.05 -0.75 -19.44
C ASP A 8 -0.89 0.46 -18.51
N ALA A 9 -1.19 0.25 -17.23
CA ALA A 9 -0.91 1.25 -16.19
C ALA A 9 -0.22 0.71 -14.93
N ARG A 10 -0.14 -0.61 -14.81
CA ARG A 10 0.81 -1.28 -13.92
C ARG A 10 1.82 -2.05 -14.77
N TYR A 11 2.82 -2.62 -14.13
CA TYR A 11 3.70 -3.60 -14.73
C TYR A 11 2.95 -4.89 -15.10
N ALA A 12 3.05 -5.30 -16.36
CA ALA A 12 2.67 -6.63 -16.82
C ALA A 12 3.94 -7.45 -17.07
N ALA A 13 4.12 -8.57 -16.36
CA ALA A 13 5.23 -9.47 -16.63
C ALA A 13 5.10 -10.10 -18.02
N PRO A 14 6.15 -10.08 -18.85
CA PRO A 14 5.98 -10.30 -20.27
C PRO A 14 5.61 -11.72 -20.67
N ASN A 15 5.91 -12.78 -19.91
CA ASN A 15 5.49 -14.18 -20.18
C ASN A 15 5.84 -15.13 -19.02
N PRO A 16 4.99 -15.29 -17.99
CA PRO A 16 5.21 -16.29 -16.95
C PRO A 16 5.05 -17.73 -17.49
N THR A 17 6.00 -18.61 -17.21
CA THR A 17 5.98 -20.02 -17.68
C THR A 17 6.33 -21.02 -16.58
N ALA A 18 5.84 -22.26 -16.71
CA ALA A 18 6.21 -23.38 -15.85
C ALA A 18 7.19 -24.34 -16.55
N ALA A 19 8.04 -25.00 -15.77
CA ALA A 19 8.92 -26.06 -16.26
C ALA A 19 8.13 -27.33 -16.65
N PRO A 20 8.70 -28.26 -17.43
CA PRO A 20 8.07 -29.54 -17.73
C PRO A 20 7.66 -30.30 -16.45
N GLY A 21 6.44 -30.84 -16.44
CA GLY A 21 5.88 -31.50 -15.25
C GLY A 21 5.24 -30.54 -14.23
N TRP A 22 5.20 -29.25 -14.54
CA TRP A 22 4.56 -28.21 -13.74
C TRP A 22 3.55 -27.41 -14.56
N GLN A 23 2.54 -26.91 -13.87
CA GLN A 23 1.54 -26.00 -14.39
C GLN A 23 1.59 -24.70 -13.58
N LEU A 24 1.55 -23.57 -14.30
CA LEU A 24 1.39 -22.24 -13.72
C LEU A 24 0.01 -21.72 -14.10
N ARG A 25 -0.74 -21.21 -13.12
CA ARG A 25 -2.00 -20.50 -13.34
C ARG A 25 -2.05 -19.24 -12.51
N ARG A 26 -2.83 -18.27 -12.96
CA ARG A 26 -3.17 -17.09 -12.18
C ARG A 26 -4.36 -17.40 -11.27
N VAL A 27 -4.30 -16.94 -10.03
CA VAL A 27 -5.36 -17.11 -9.02
C VAL A 27 -6.18 -15.83 -8.90
N THR A 28 -5.53 -14.67 -8.86
CA THR A 28 -6.18 -13.35 -8.88
C THR A 28 -5.65 -12.53 -10.05
N GLU A 29 -6.48 -11.67 -10.61
CA GLU A 29 -6.06 -10.81 -11.73
C GLU A 29 -5.00 -9.77 -11.30
N PRO A 30 -4.14 -9.31 -12.22
CA PRO A 30 -3.23 -8.20 -11.95
C PRO A 30 -4.01 -6.92 -11.63
N SER A 31 -3.44 -6.12 -10.75
CA SER A 31 -4.02 -4.84 -10.38
C SER A 31 -3.67 -3.77 -11.41
N ARG A 32 -4.57 -2.81 -11.63
CA ARG A 32 -4.36 -1.73 -12.61
C ARG A 32 -3.49 -0.59 -12.09
N LEU A 33 -3.42 -0.45 -10.76
CA LEU A 33 -2.71 0.57 -10.02
C LEU A 33 -1.99 -0.07 -8.83
N PHE A 34 -1.07 0.65 -8.19
CA PHE A 34 -0.44 0.28 -6.91
C PHE A 34 -1.22 0.89 -5.73
N GLY A 35 -2.54 0.97 -5.85
CA GLY A 35 -3.43 1.77 -5.00
C GLY A 35 -3.85 3.08 -5.67
N ALA A 36 -4.92 3.68 -5.17
CA ALA A 36 -5.40 4.98 -5.62
C ALA A 36 -5.62 5.87 -4.40
N ASN A 37 -4.65 6.76 -4.16
CA ASN A 37 -4.70 7.70 -3.06
C ASN A 37 -5.38 9.00 -3.53
N GLY A 38 -4.60 10.07 -3.68
CA GLY A 38 -5.03 11.34 -4.24
C GLY A 38 -5.59 11.22 -5.64
N LEU A 39 -6.67 11.96 -5.86
CA LEU A 39 -7.43 11.95 -7.11
C LEU A 39 -7.75 13.40 -7.53
N ARG A 40 -7.26 13.81 -8.70
CA ARG A 40 -7.44 15.18 -9.19
C ARG A 40 -7.67 15.24 -10.69
N THR A 41 -8.73 15.91 -11.11
CA THR A 41 -8.90 16.30 -12.51
C THR A 41 -7.87 17.38 -12.88
N GLY A 42 -7.04 17.07 -13.88
CA GLY A 42 -6.05 17.99 -14.43
C GLY A 42 -6.66 19.02 -15.40
N PRO A 43 -5.89 20.04 -15.80
CA PRO A 43 -6.35 21.08 -16.74
C PRO A 43 -6.64 20.55 -18.15
N ASP A 44 -6.18 19.34 -18.47
CA ASP A 44 -6.46 18.63 -19.72
C ASP A 44 -7.72 17.75 -19.66
N GLY A 45 -8.43 17.74 -18.53
CA GLY A 45 -9.64 16.96 -18.32
C GLY A 45 -9.41 15.48 -17.98
N ARG A 46 -8.15 15.01 -17.88
CA ARG A 46 -7.82 13.66 -17.40
C ARG A 46 -7.83 13.63 -15.88
N VAL A 47 -8.04 12.45 -15.31
CA VAL A 47 -8.04 12.23 -13.86
C VAL A 47 -6.70 11.67 -13.43
N TYR A 48 -5.95 12.45 -12.67
CA TYR A 48 -4.64 12.06 -12.15
C TYR A 48 -4.81 11.31 -10.83
N VAL A 49 -4.09 10.20 -10.72
CA VAL A 49 -4.11 9.27 -9.58
C VAL A 49 -2.70 9.18 -9.00
N ALA A 50 -2.56 9.63 -7.77
CA ALA A 50 -1.36 9.43 -6.96
C ALA A 50 -1.37 8.04 -6.32
N GLN A 51 -0.20 7.39 -6.29
CA GLN A 51 -0.06 5.99 -5.85
C GLN A 51 1.15 5.89 -4.93
N VAL A 52 0.89 5.83 -3.62
CA VAL A 52 1.92 5.85 -2.58
C VAL A 52 2.85 4.63 -2.73
N THR A 53 2.30 3.43 -2.68
CA THR A 53 3.07 2.18 -2.72
C THR A 53 3.80 1.97 -4.06
N GLY A 54 3.22 2.47 -5.15
CA GLY A 54 3.82 2.42 -6.48
C GLY A 54 4.95 3.41 -6.70
N SER A 55 5.03 4.48 -5.89
CA SER A 55 5.79 5.68 -6.22
C SER A 55 5.51 6.15 -7.66
N GLN A 56 4.22 6.24 -7.99
CA GLN A 56 3.77 6.51 -9.35
C GLN A 56 2.61 7.50 -9.37
N ILE A 57 2.55 8.31 -10.43
CA ILE A 57 1.37 9.11 -10.79
C ILE A 57 0.90 8.64 -12.16
N SER A 58 -0.39 8.36 -12.30
CA SER A 58 -1.02 8.01 -13.58
C SER A 58 -2.15 8.97 -13.94
N ALA A 59 -2.48 9.10 -15.21
CA ALA A 59 -3.59 9.89 -15.70
C ALA A 59 -4.59 9.01 -16.46
N LEU A 60 -5.83 9.00 -16.00
CA LEU A 60 -6.96 8.29 -16.61
C LEU A 60 -7.69 9.20 -17.58
N ASP A 61 -7.73 8.79 -18.84
CA ASP A 61 -8.62 9.34 -19.86
C ASP A 61 -9.96 8.58 -19.79
N LEU A 62 -11.00 9.26 -19.30
CA LEU A 62 -12.34 8.68 -19.15
C LEU A 62 -13.05 8.44 -20.49
N GLY A 63 -12.69 9.18 -21.55
CA GLY A 63 -13.29 9.02 -22.87
C GLY A 63 -12.71 7.82 -23.61
N ALA A 64 -11.39 7.63 -23.51
CA ALA A 64 -10.69 6.51 -24.12
C ALA A 64 -10.64 5.25 -23.24
N GLY A 65 -10.89 5.37 -21.93
CA GLY A 65 -10.68 4.28 -20.96
C GLY A 65 -9.21 3.91 -20.79
N ARG A 66 -8.29 4.84 -21.12
CA ARG A 66 -6.85 4.60 -21.14
C ARG A 66 -6.20 5.23 -19.92
N LEU A 67 -5.32 4.49 -19.27
CA LEU A 67 -4.55 4.94 -18.11
C LEU A 67 -3.08 5.03 -18.53
N GLU A 68 -2.46 6.18 -18.26
CA GLU A 68 -1.10 6.52 -18.72
C GLU A 68 -0.20 6.89 -17.54
N THR A 69 1.03 6.40 -17.52
CA THR A 69 2.01 6.77 -16.49
C THR A 69 2.57 8.17 -16.74
N VAL A 70 2.36 9.07 -15.79
CA VAL A 70 2.82 10.47 -15.83
C VAL A 70 4.17 10.65 -15.13
N SER A 71 4.32 10.00 -13.97
CA SER A 71 5.55 9.91 -13.20
C SER A 71 5.77 8.44 -12.82
N PRO A 72 6.76 7.74 -13.39
CA PRO A 72 6.92 6.31 -13.21
C PRO A 72 7.61 5.95 -11.88
N LYS A 73 7.37 4.70 -11.42
CA LYS A 73 8.16 4.08 -10.36
C LYS A 73 9.66 4.18 -10.65
N GLY A 74 10.44 4.58 -9.64
CA GLY A 74 11.89 4.83 -9.78
C GLY A 74 12.26 6.21 -10.32
N GLY A 75 11.27 7.04 -10.69
CA GLY A 75 11.46 8.45 -11.03
C GLY A 75 11.72 9.35 -9.82
N ASP A 76 11.63 10.65 -10.05
CA ASP A 76 12.00 11.68 -9.06
C ASP A 76 10.93 11.97 -8.00
N ILE A 77 9.66 11.60 -8.26
CA ILE A 77 8.56 11.72 -7.30
C ILE A 77 8.34 10.36 -6.64
N ILE A 78 8.48 10.31 -5.33
CA ILE A 78 8.51 9.12 -4.49
C ILE A 78 7.30 9.14 -3.57
N ALA A 79 6.55 8.03 -3.52
CA ALA A 79 5.36 7.89 -2.67
C ALA A 79 4.38 9.09 -2.74
N PRO A 80 3.93 9.50 -3.94
CA PRO A 80 2.99 10.61 -4.05
C PRO A 80 1.65 10.22 -3.40
N ASP A 81 1.14 11.07 -2.53
CA ASP A 81 -0.13 10.86 -1.83
C ASP A 81 -1.25 11.70 -2.42
N ASP A 82 -1.05 13.01 -2.60
CA ASP A 82 -2.04 13.89 -3.24
C ASP A 82 -1.40 14.81 -4.30
N VAL A 83 -2.23 15.31 -5.22
CA VAL A 83 -1.79 16.17 -6.34
C VAL A 83 -2.70 17.38 -6.58
N ALA A 84 -2.10 18.49 -6.96
CA ALA A 84 -2.78 19.71 -7.37
C ALA A 84 -2.14 20.34 -8.60
N PHE A 85 -2.86 21.23 -9.29
CA PHE A 85 -2.40 21.86 -10.52
C PHE A 85 -2.33 23.38 -10.40
N GLY A 86 -1.21 23.94 -10.84
CA GLY A 86 -1.08 25.36 -11.14
C GLY A 86 -1.83 25.77 -12.41
N ALA A 87 -2.12 27.06 -12.54
CA ALA A 87 -2.78 27.61 -13.74
C ALA A 87 -1.93 27.47 -15.02
N ASP A 88 -0.62 27.29 -14.88
CA ASP A 88 0.34 27.03 -15.95
C ASP A 88 0.43 25.54 -16.34
N GLY A 89 -0.34 24.68 -15.68
CA GLY A 89 -0.31 23.22 -15.87
C GLY A 89 0.77 22.49 -15.08
N THR A 90 1.53 23.19 -14.22
CA THR A 90 2.48 22.53 -13.30
C THR A 90 1.73 21.64 -12.33
N LEU A 91 2.12 20.36 -12.26
CA LEU A 91 1.61 19.39 -11.29
C LEU A 91 2.44 19.51 -10.00
N TYR A 92 1.79 19.72 -8.86
CA TYR A 92 2.39 19.62 -7.55
C TYR A 92 1.95 18.32 -6.89
N ALA A 93 2.88 17.62 -6.25
CA ALA A 93 2.63 16.36 -5.56
C ALA A 93 3.22 16.40 -4.16
N THR A 94 2.46 15.94 -3.17
CA THR A 94 2.98 15.63 -1.84
C THR A 94 3.55 14.23 -1.82
N GLU A 95 4.70 14.06 -1.19
CA GLU A 95 5.43 12.80 -1.08
C GLU A 95 5.45 12.38 0.39
N VAL A 96 4.40 11.66 0.80
CA VAL A 96 4.05 11.49 2.21
C VAL A 96 5.12 10.78 3.03
N MET A 97 5.82 9.84 2.41
CA MET A 97 6.90 9.09 3.06
C MET A 97 8.27 9.77 2.97
N ASP A 98 8.45 10.72 2.05
CA ASP A 98 9.69 11.50 1.94
C ASP A 98 9.61 12.84 2.67
N GLY A 99 8.43 13.22 3.16
CA GLY A 99 8.21 14.44 3.92
C GLY A 99 8.43 15.70 3.06
N ARG A 100 8.00 15.66 1.80
CA ARG A 100 8.32 16.72 0.83
C ARG A 100 7.18 17.00 -0.15
N VAL A 101 7.34 18.09 -0.89
CA VAL A 101 6.49 18.51 -2.00
C VAL A 101 7.36 18.67 -3.24
N SER A 102 6.95 18.07 -4.34
CA SER A 102 7.60 18.20 -5.65
C SER A 102 6.69 18.88 -6.66
N ALA A 103 7.31 19.52 -7.65
CA ALA A 103 6.64 20.08 -8.82
C ALA A 103 7.13 19.38 -10.08
N ARG A 104 6.23 19.11 -11.02
CA ARG A 104 6.51 18.58 -12.35
C ARG A 104 5.90 19.49 -13.39
N ASP A 105 6.74 20.06 -14.25
CA ASP A 105 6.27 20.95 -15.32
C ASP A 105 5.64 20.15 -16.49
N THR A 106 5.05 20.88 -17.44
CA THR A 106 4.40 20.30 -18.63
C THR A 106 5.37 19.64 -19.60
N ALA A 107 6.69 19.86 -19.45
CA ALA A 107 7.74 19.16 -20.18
C ALA A 107 8.21 17.89 -19.46
N GLY A 108 7.63 17.56 -18.29
CA GLY A 108 7.94 16.38 -17.51
C GLY A 108 9.22 16.51 -16.66
N ARG A 109 9.73 17.72 -16.43
CA ARG A 109 10.85 17.94 -15.51
C ARG A 109 10.34 18.08 -14.08
N SER A 110 10.91 17.30 -13.18
CA SER A 110 10.57 17.34 -11.76
C SER A 110 11.59 18.15 -10.96
N ARG A 111 11.15 18.83 -9.90
CA ARG A 111 11.99 19.46 -8.89
C ARG A 111 11.33 19.39 -7.52
N VAL A 112 12.14 19.30 -6.47
CA VAL A 112 11.64 19.47 -5.10
C VAL A 112 11.30 20.95 -4.89
N VAL A 113 10.09 21.21 -4.38
CA VAL A 113 9.66 22.54 -3.93
C VAL A 113 10.11 22.75 -2.50
N ARG A 114 9.95 21.73 -1.65
CA ARG A 114 10.28 21.79 -0.22
C ARG A 114 10.37 20.38 0.38
N ASP A 115 11.27 20.12 1.33
CA ASP A 115 11.59 18.79 1.89
C ASP A 115 11.69 18.71 3.42
N ASP A 116 11.12 19.70 4.12
CA ASP A 116 11.05 19.78 5.59
C ASP A 116 9.59 19.67 6.11
N LEU A 117 8.79 18.81 5.46
CA LEU A 117 7.33 18.69 5.64
C LEU A 117 6.93 17.25 6.03
N PRO A 118 7.15 16.81 7.27
CA PRO A 118 6.84 15.44 7.69
C PRO A 118 5.37 15.08 7.44
N CYS A 119 5.13 13.91 6.85
CA CYS A 119 3.79 13.44 6.46
C CYS A 119 3.03 14.43 5.56
N ALA A 120 3.74 15.11 4.65
CA ALA A 120 3.11 15.97 3.64
C ALA A 120 2.03 15.18 2.88
N ASN A 121 0.78 15.65 2.92
CA ASN A 121 -0.36 14.92 2.36
C ASN A 121 -1.30 15.87 1.60
N GLY A 122 -2.34 16.41 2.24
CA GLY A 122 -3.35 17.21 1.53
C GLY A 122 -2.72 18.41 0.81
N ILE A 123 -3.10 18.64 -0.44
CA ILE A 123 -2.54 19.72 -1.27
C ILE A 123 -3.63 20.38 -2.14
N THR A 124 -3.65 21.70 -2.19
CA THR A 124 -4.50 22.42 -3.13
C THR A 124 -3.84 23.70 -3.63
N VAL A 125 -4.22 24.13 -4.83
CA VAL A 125 -3.78 25.41 -5.41
C VAL A 125 -5.00 26.29 -5.58
N HIS A 126 -4.93 27.51 -5.06
CA HIS A 126 -5.98 28.51 -5.21
C HIS A 126 -5.38 29.87 -5.54
N GLN A 127 -5.80 30.46 -6.66
CA GLN A 127 -5.32 31.78 -7.13
C GLN A 127 -3.78 31.90 -7.18
N GLY A 128 -3.10 30.83 -7.63
CA GLY A 128 -1.64 30.79 -7.74
C GLY A 128 -0.91 30.56 -6.41
N ARG A 129 -1.63 30.40 -5.29
CA ARG A 129 -1.08 30.07 -3.97
C ARG A 129 -1.17 28.56 -3.76
N LEU A 130 -0.10 27.97 -3.24
CA LEU A 130 -0.02 26.55 -2.93
C LEU A 130 -0.24 26.33 -1.44
N PHE A 131 -1.16 25.45 -1.08
CA PHE A 131 -1.43 25.07 0.31
C PHE A 131 -1.11 23.60 0.51
N VAL A 132 -0.48 23.26 1.64
CA VAL A 132 -0.14 21.88 2.01
C VAL A 132 -0.48 21.59 3.48
N GLY A 133 -0.91 20.37 3.77
CA GLY A 133 -1.14 19.83 5.11
C GLY A 133 -0.20 18.68 5.48
N GLU A 134 0.01 18.48 6.78
CA GLU A 134 0.77 17.37 7.35
C GLU A 134 -0.19 16.36 8.01
N CYS A 135 -0.43 15.20 7.39
CA CYS A 135 -1.37 14.18 7.89
C CYS A 135 -0.74 13.35 9.01
N ARG A 136 -0.65 13.98 10.18
CA ARG A 136 -0.19 13.38 11.44
C ARG A 136 -0.81 14.12 12.61
N ASP A 137 -0.79 13.48 13.78
CA ASP A 137 -1.12 14.19 15.01
C ASP A 137 -0.11 15.30 15.27
N GLY A 138 -0.62 16.47 15.65
CA GLY A 138 0.17 17.69 15.75
C GLY A 138 0.55 18.28 14.39
N GLY A 139 -0.19 17.95 13.33
CA GLY A 139 0.03 18.41 11.97
C GLY A 139 -0.25 19.90 11.78
N ARG A 140 0.28 20.46 10.68
CA ARG A 140 0.12 21.86 10.31
C ARG A 140 -0.66 21.98 9.00
N LEU A 141 -1.34 23.11 8.83
CA LEU A 141 -1.82 23.60 7.54
C LEU A 141 -1.04 24.86 7.19
N MET A 142 -0.50 24.91 5.98
CA MET A 142 0.45 25.93 5.57
C MET A 142 0.18 26.40 4.15
N GLU A 143 0.47 27.66 3.89
CA GLU A 143 0.76 28.15 2.55
C GLU A 143 2.26 27.97 2.27
N LEU A 144 2.59 27.42 1.10
CA LEU A 144 3.95 27.25 0.61
C LEU A 144 4.24 28.27 -0.49
N PRO A 145 5.05 29.31 -0.22
CA PRO A 145 5.49 30.24 -1.25
C PRO A 145 6.30 29.53 -2.33
N LEU A 146 5.96 29.77 -3.60
CA LEU A 146 6.62 29.14 -4.76
C LEU A 146 8.02 29.73 -5.05
N ASP A 147 8.36 30.85 -4.42
CA ASP A 147 9.69 31.48 -4.47
C ASP A 147 10.72 30.82 -3.54
N GLY A 148 10.30 29.80 -2.77
CA GLY A 148 11.15 29.06 -1.84
C GLY A 148 11.29 29.72 -0.46
N SER A 149 10.60 30.83 -0.21
CA SER A 149 10.56 31.43 1.13
C SER A 149 9.88 30.51 2.16
N ALA A 150 9.99 30.87 3.45
CA ALA A 150 9.51 30.04 4.54
C ALA A 150 7.99 29.80 4.46
N PRO A 151 7.49 28.61 4.86
CA PRO A 151 6.06 28.33 4.89
C PRO A 151 5.34 29.31 5.80
N ARG A 152 4.17 29.78 5.37
CA ARG A 152 3.27 30.53 6.24
C ARG A 152 2.32 29.55 6.90
N VAL A 153 2.52 29.30 8.18
CA VAL A 153 1.63 28.46 8.99
C VAL A 153 0.30 29.16 9.17
N LEU A 154 -0.77 28.49 8.73
CA LEU A 154 -2.15 28.92 8.92
C LEU A 154 -2.67 28.40 10.26
N LEU A 155 -2.48 27.11 10.50
CA LEU A 155 -2.90 26.40 11.69
C LEU A 155 -1.87 25.33 12.06
N GLU A 156 -1.79 25.01 13.34
CA GLU A 156 -0.86 24.03 13.90
C GLU A 156 -1.54 23.17 14.98
N ASN A 157 -0.86 22.11 15.40
CA ASN A 157 -1.34 21.17 16.43
C ASN A 157 -2.66 20.48 16.05
N LEU A 158 -2.85 20.22 14.75
CA LEU A 158 -4.07 19.62 14.24
C LEU A 158 -4.03 18.08 14.34
N PRO A 159 -5.19 17.44 14.63
CA PRO A 159 -5.31 15.98 14.66
C PRO A 159 -5.47 15.42 13.25
N SER A 160 -4.33 15.07 12.62
CA SER A 160 -4.24 14.43 11.31
C SER A 160 -5.08 15.12 10.22
N PRO A 161 -4.72 16.38 9.84
CA PRO A 161 -5.37 17.08 8.74
C PRO A 161 -5.08 16.41 7.40
N ASN A 162 -6.12 16.20 6.57
CA ASN A 162 -5.99 15.51 5.30
C ASN A 162 -6.54 16.34 4.10
N ALA A 163 -6.88 15.71 2.96
CA ALA A 163 -7.10 16.31 1.65
C ALA A 163 -8.11 17.49 1.65
N MET A 164 -7.54 18.69 1.67
CA MET A 164 -8.22 19.98 1.78
C MET A 164 -8.61 20.56 0.42
N GLU A 165 -9.57 21.50 0.44
CA GLU A 165 -9.99 22.23 -0.74
C GLU A 165 -10.47 23.64 -0.39
N VAL A 166 -10.21 24.60 -1.27
CA VAL A 166 -10.78 25.94 -1.11
C VAL A 166 -12.22 25.95 -1.63
N GLY A 167 -13.15 26.33 -0.77
CA GLY A 167 -14.57 26.42 -1.09
C GLY A 167 -14.91 27.61 -1.98
N PRO A 168 -16.15 27.65 -2.52
CA PRO A 168 -16.63 28.75 -3.36
C PRO A 168 -16.71 30.10 -2.63
N ASP A 169 -16.66 30.10 -1.30
CA ASP A 169 -16.59 31.30 -0.45
C ASP A 169 -15.15 31.78 -0.19
N GLY A 170 -14.15 31.10 -0.75
CA GLY A 170 -12.72 31.44 -0.59
C GLY A 170 -12.10 30.96 0.72
N TRP A 171 -12.81 30.18 1.54
CA TRP A 171 -12.27 29.58 2.75
C TRP A 171 -11.61 28.24 2.44
N LEU A 172 -10.56 27.90 3.19
CA LEU A 172 -9.91 26.60 3.09
C LEU A 172 -10.64 25.61 4.01
N TYR A 173 -11.20 24.56 3.44
CA TYR A 173 -11.86 23.47 4.16
C TYR A 173 -10.94 22.28 4.24
N TYR A 174 -10.90 21.62 5.39
CA TYR A 174 -10.01 20.50 5.63
C TYR A 174 -10.66 19.48 6.59
N PRO A 175 -10.54 18.18 6.30
CA PRO A 175 -10.91 17.13 7.23
C PRO A 175 -9.83 16.96 8.29
N LEU A 176 -10.25 16.52 9.48
CA LEU A 176 -9.40 16.09 10.59
C LEU A 176 -9.77 14.63 10.90
N MET A 177 -8.93 13.69 10.49
CA MET A 177 -9.26 12.26 10.50
C MET A 177 -9.48 11.74 11.92
N THR A 178 -8.51 11.96 12.82
CA THR A 178 -8.54 11.46 14.20
C THR A 178 -9.63 12.13 15.03
N ALA A 179 -9.95 13.40 14.74
CA ALA A 179 -11.05 14.10 15.39
C ALA A 179 -12.42 13.70 14.84
N ASN A 180 -12.46 13.07 13.66
CA ASN A 180 -13.67 12.67 12.96
C ASN A 180 -14.57 13.89 12.63
N GLU A 181 -13.94 14.97 12.14
CA GLU A 181 -14.55 16.27 11.92
C GLU A 181 -14.06 16.94 10.61
N ILE A 182 -14.84 17.89 10.10
CA ILE A 182 -14.43 18.80 9.01
C ILE A 182 -14.48 20.23 9.54
N TRP A 183 -13.43 20.99 9.23
CA TRP A 183 -13.22 22.35 9.67
C TRP A 183 -12.89 23.26 8.48
N ARG A 184 -12.87 24.56 8.73
CA ARG A 184 -12.45 25.58 7.75
C ARG A 184 -11.71 26.73 8.39
N VAL A 185 -10.92 27.44 7.60
CA VAL A 185 -10.21 28.67 8.00
C VAL A 185 -10.21 29.70 6.88
N SER A 186 -10.29 30.97 7.25
CA SER A 186 -10.22 32.08 6.30
C SER A 186 -8.81 32.21 5.72
N LEU A 187 -8.70 32.44 4.40
CA LEU A 187 -7.42 32.70 3.71
C LEU A 187 -7.09 34.18 3.56
N ASP A 188 -7.90 35.06 4.16
CA ASP A 188 -7.71 36.50 4.26
C ASP A 188 -6.48 36.81 5.13
N PRO A 189 -5.38 37.32 4.56
CA PRO A 189 -4.14 37.55 5.30
C PRO A 189 -4.24 38.69 6.33
N ASP A 190 -5.27 39.53 6.24
CA ASP A 190 -5.49 40.66 7.14
C ASP A 190 -6.28 40.25 8.40
N LYS A 191 -6.68 38.99 8.50
CA LYS A 191 -7.43 38.43 9.64
C LYS A 191 -6.64 37.33 10.35
N PRO A 192 -6.87 37.14 11.67
CA PRO A 192 -6.33 35.97 12.35
C PRO A 192 -6.91 34.68 11.73
N TYR A 193 -6.08 33.65 11.64
CA TYR A 193 -6.48 32.31 11.20
C TYR A 193 -7.30 31.62 12.31
N GLU A 194 -8.61 31.85 12.30
CA GLU A 194 -9.54 31.23 13.24
C GLU A 194 -10.22 30.01 12.59
N ALA A 195 -9.96 28.83 13.16
CA ALA A 195 -10.57 27.58 12.72
C ALA A 195 -12.05 27.51 13.14
N GLN A 196 -12.91 27.08 12.20
CA GLN A 196 -14.35 26.90 12.44
C GLN A 196 -14.78 25.48 12.11
N ARG A 197 -15.43 24.81 13.05
CA ARG A 197 -15.98 23.48 12.82
C ARG A 197 -17.20 23.56 11.91
N VAL A 198 -17.22 22.70 10.90
CA VAL A 198 -18.30 22.60 9.91
C VAL A 198 -19.16 21.37 10.19
N ALA A 199 -18.52 20.23 10.46
CA ALA A 199 -19.20 18.95 10.60
C ALA A 199 -18.47 18.04 11.60
N THR A 200 -19.23 17.24 12.33
CA THR A 200 -18.76 16.20 13.26
C THR A 200 -19.55 14.90 13.07
N GLY A 201 -19.20 13.82 13.80
CA GLY A 201 -19.91 12.53 13.74
C GLY A 201 -19.76 11.86 12.38
N LEU A 202 -18.53 11.83 11.88
CA LEU A 202 -18.18 11.36 10.54
C LEU A 202 -17.70 9.89 10.58
N GLY A 203 -17.22 9.37 9.46
CA GLY A 203 -16.71 7.99 9.35
C GLY A 203 -15.23 7.94 9.01
N VAL A 204 -14.42 8.75 9.71
CA VAL A 204 -13.03 9.10 9.36
C VAL A 204 -13.00 9.86 8.03
N PRO A 205 -13.19 11.20 8.04
CA PRO A 205 -13.22 11.99 6.82
C PRO A 205 -11.82 12.14 6.23
N ASP A 206 -11.68 11.92 4.93
CA ASP A 206 -10.35 11.90 4.29
C ASP A 206 -10.14 13.05 3.32
N ALA A 207 -11.15 13.32 2.48
CA ALA A 207 -11.12 14.41 1.53
C ALA A 207 -12.36 15.30 1.63
N VAL A 208 -12.19 16.56 1.24
CA VAL A 208 -13.28 17.49 0.92
C VAL A 208 -13.11 18.01 -0.50
N LYS A 209 -14.23 18.12 -1.22
CA LYS A 209 -14.39 18.83 -2.51
C LYS A 209 -15.76 19.49 -2.53
N PHE A 210 -16.07 20.27 -3.56
CA PHE A 210 -17.33 21.01 -3.66
C PHE A 210 -18.08 20.64 -4.94
N ASP A 211 -19.38 20.37 -4.80
CA ASP A 211 -20.26 20.28 -5.95
C ASP A 211 -20.60 21.66 -6.52
N ALA A 212 -21.26 21.70 -7.68
CA ALA A 212 -21.62 22.94 -8.36
C ALA A 212 -22.62 23.82 -7.57
N GLN A 213 -23.24 23.32 -6.51
CA GLN A 213 -24.12 24.08 -5.62
C GLN A 213 -23.40 24.57 -4.35
N GLY A 214 -22.11 24.23 -4.20
CA GLY A 214 -21.28 24.61 -3.07
C GLY A 214 -21.46 23.74 -1.82
N PHE A 215 -22.05 22.56 -1.94
CA PHE A 215 -22.04 21.57 -0.87
C PHE A 215 -20.70 20.85 -0.84
N ILE A 216 -20.23 20.53 0.36
CA ILE A 216 -19.05 19.69 0.54
C ILE A 216 -19.43 18.27 0.13
N VAL A 217 -18.61 17.64 -0.70
CA VAL A 217 -18.60 16.20 -0.92
C VAL A 217 -17.37 15.63 -0.22
N SER A 218 -17.55 14.61 0.60
CA SER A 218 -16.49 14.06 1.44
C SER A 218 -16.54 12.55 1.55
N THR A 219 -15.37 11.92 1.35
CA THR A 219 -15.12 10.49 1.55
C THR A 219 -14.96 10.17 3.03
N GLN A 220 -15.51 9.02 3.46
CA GLN A 220 -15.39 8.50 4.81
C GLN A 220 -14.67 7.15 4.75
N VAL A 221 -13.41 7.10 5.16
CA VAL A 221 -12.53 5.94 4.98
C VAL A 221 -13.11 4.70 5.66
N ALA A 222 -13.48 4.83 6.93
CA ALA A 222 -13.88 3.69 7.75
C ALA A 222 -15.29 3.19 7.41
N SER A 223 -16.23 4.09 7.13
CA SER A 223 -17.62 3.70 6.85
C SER A 223 -17.88 3.38 5.38
N GLY A 224 -17.01 3.80 4.46
CA GLY A 224 -17.24 3.69 3.02
C GLY A 224 -18.32 4.63 2.48
N GLN A 225 -18.80 5.57 3.29
CA GLN A 225 -19.81 6.53 2.84
C GLN A 225 -19.17 7.67 2.06
N VAL A 226 -19.89 8.14 1.04
CA VAL A 226 -19.63 9.42 0.41
C VAL A 226 -20.75 10.36 0.80
N LEU A 227 -20.41 11.41 1.53
CA LEU A 227 -21.37 12.34 2.12
C LEU A 227 -21.43 13.63 1.33
N ARG A 228 -22.64 14.20 1.24
CA ARG A 228 -22.88 15.58 0.83
C ARG A 228 -23.30 16.39 2.04
N ILE A 229 -22.60 17.48 2.32
CA ILE A 229 -22.69 18.24 3.57
C ILE A 229 -22.93 19.72 3.26
N ASP A 230 -23.94 20.32 3.91
CA ASP A 230 -24.14 21.77 3.87
C ASP A 230 -23.06 22.44 4.74
N ALA A 231 -22.18 23.23 4.11
CA ALA A 231 -21.08 23.89 4.79
C ALA A 231 -21.51 24.97 5.82
N ARG A 232 -22.78 25.41 5.79
CA ARG A 232 -23.34 26.41 6.70
C ARG A 232 -23.96 25.78 7.94
N THR A 233 -24.63 24.66 7.78
CA THR A 233 -25.40 24.01 8.86
C THR A 233 -24.74 22.75 9.40
N GLY A 234 -23.84 22.13 8.64
CA GLY A 234 -23.25 20.83 8.95
C GLY A 234 -24.17 19.64 8.71
N GLU A 235 -25.39 19.87 8.18
CA GLU A 235 -26.34 18.83 7.79
C GLU A 235 -25.76 17.95 6.69
N LYS A 236 -25.97 16.63 6.80
CA LYS A 236 -25.36 15.63 5.92
C LYS A 236 -26.42 14.74 5.28
N SER A 237 -26.15 14.33 4.06
CA SER A 237 -26.87 13.27 3.36
C SER A 237 -25.87 12.30 2.73
N VAL A 238 -26.25 11.02 2.63
CA VAL A 238 -25.43 10.01 1.98
C VAL A 238 -25.67 10.09 0.47
N LEU A 239 -24.61 10.32 -0.30
CA LEU A 239 -24.66 10.24 -1.77
C LEU A 239 -24.57 8.79 -2.24
N ALA A 240 -23.64 8.02 -1.67
CA ALA A 240 -23.44 6.62 -1.98
C ALA A 240 -22.82 5.87 -0.80
N GLN A 241 -23.06 4.57 -0.76
CA GLN A 241 -22.36 3.62 0.09
C GLN A 241 -21.42 2.80 -0.78
N LEU A 242 -20.12 2.89 -0.53
CA LEU A 242 -19.06 2.18 -1.20
C LEU A 242 -18.39 1.19 -0.24
N THR A 243 -17.43 0.42 -0.77
CA THR A 243 -16.55 -0.42 0.05
C THR A 243 -15.63 0.46 0.91
N PRO A 244 -15.46 0.18 2.21
CA PRO A 244 -14.52 0.88 3.07
C PRO A 244 -13.08 0.94 2.54
N GLY A 245 -12.34 1.94 3.01
CA GLY A 245 -11.00 2.35 2.54
C GLY A 245 -11.03 3.33 1.38
N LEU A 246 -12.04 4.19 1.34
CA LEU A 246 -12.06 5.36 0.46
C LEU A 246 -10.90 6.29 0.82
N ASP A 247 -10.37 7.00 -0.17
CA ASP A 247 -9.31 7.98 0.05
C ASP A 247 -9.79 9.36 -0.42
N ASN A 248 -9.65 9.67 -1.71
CA ASN A 248 -9.96 10.98 -2.26
C ASN A 248 -11.16 10.95 -3.22
N LEU A 249 -11.53 12.13 -3.72
CA LEU A 249 -12.51 12.26 -4.79
C LEU A 249 -12.23 13.45 -5.69
N THR A 250 -12.76 13.40 -6.91
CA THR A 250 -12.66 14.51 -7.85
C THR A 250 -13.90 14.64 -8.72
N PHE A 251 -14.04 15.80 -9.36
CA PHE A 251 -15.12 16.10 -10.28
C PHE A 251 -14.62 16.20 -11.72
N VAL A 252 -15.35 15.61 -12.66
CA VAL A 252 -15.19 15.84 -14.10
C VAL A 252 -16.52 16.35 -14.65
N GLY A 253 -16.66 17.68 -14.72
CA GLY A 253 -17.99 18.30 -14.83
C GLY A 253 -18.82 17.92 -13.61
N ASP A 254 -20.01 17.36 -13.82
CA ASP A 254 -20.90 16.90 -12.75
C ASP A 254 -20.62 15.46 -12.27
N ARG A 255 -19.69 14.73 -12.93
CA ARG A 255 -19.34 13.35 -12.56
C ARG A 255 -18.50 13.34 -11.30
N ILE A 256 -18.88 12.51 -10.33
CA ILE A 256 -18.13 12.31 -9.08
C ILE A 256 -17.37 11.01 -9.18
N LEU A 257 -16.05 11.09 -9.09
CA LEU A 257 -15.16 9.93 -9.06
C LEU A 257 -14.50 9.84 -7.69
N VAL A 258 -14.46 8.64 -7.14
CA VAL A 258 -13.97 8.37 -5.79
C VAL A 258 -12.90 7.30 -5.87
N SER A 259 -11.77 7.54 -5.20
CA SER A 259 -10.69 6.56 -5.09
C SER A 259 -10.82 5.73 -3.82
N ASN A 260 -10.23 4.55 -3.88
CA ASN A 260 -10.10 3.63 -2.76
C ASN A 260 -8.65 3.12 -2.71
N PHE A 261 -8.14 2.86 -1.50
CA PHE A 261 -6.79 2.36 -1.29
C PHE A 261 -6.46 1.16 -2.17
N THR A 262 -7.42 0.29 -2.48
CA THR A 262 -7.27 -0.89 -3.39
C THR A 262 -6.96 -0.56 -4.86
N GLY A 263 -6.92 0.72 -5.23
CA GLY A 263 -6.80 1.14 -6.62
C GLY A 263 -8.14 1.23 -7.35
N GLU A 264 -9.26 0.93 -6.69
CA GLU A 264 -10.57 1.10 -7.31
C GLU A 264 -10.88 2.60 -7.52
N ILE A 265 -11.37 2.93 -8.71
CA ILE A 265 -12.00 4.21 -9.00
C ILE A 265 -13.46 3.95 -9.32
N THR A 266 -14.36 4.54 -8.53
CA THR A 266 -15.81 4.37 -8.66
C THR A 266 -16.48 5.70 -8.98
N GLU A 267 -17.37 5.68 -9.98
CA GLU A 267 -18.26 6.79 -10.31
C GLU A 267 -19.56 6.68 -9.51
N ILE A 268 -19.99 7.79 -8.93
CA ILE A 268 -21.32 7.92 -8.32
C ILE A 268 -22.29 8.49 -9.35
N LEU A 269 -23.36 7.74 -9.59
CA LEU A 269 -24.44 8.06 -10.52
C LEU A 269 -25.66 8.63 -9.76
N PRO A 270 -26.61 9.25 -10.46
CA PRO A 270 -27.84 9.74 -9.85
C PRO A 270 -28.60 8.66 -9.06
N GLY A 271 -29.14 9.06 -7.91
CA GLY A 271 -29.85 8.17 -6.99
C GLY A 271 -28.95 7.27 -6.14
N GLY A 272 -27.64 7.55 -6.08
CA GLY A 272 -26.67 6.80 -5.28
C GLY A 272 -26.25 5.46 -5.87
N ARG A 273 -26.61 5.20 -7.13
CA ARG A 273 -26.07 4.07 -7.90
C ARG A 273 -24.59 4.30 -8.17
N THR A 274 -23.84 3.24 -8.39
CA THR A 274 -22.40 3.30 -8.59
C THR A 274 -21.98 2.54 -9.83
N GLN A 275 -20.85 2.92 -10.41
CA GLN A 275 -20.23 2.22 -11.52
C GLN A 275 -18.72 2.20 -11.32
N THR A 276 -18.12 1.01 -11.35
CA THR A 276 -16.67 0.85 -11.35
C THR A 276 -16.09 1.38 -12.66
N VAL A 277 -15.18 2.35 -12.56
CA VAL A 277 -14.43 2.91 -13.69
C VAL A 277 -13.10 2.19 -13.86
N LEU A 278 -12.40 1.96 -12.74
CA LEU A 278 -11.23 1.08 -12.66
C LEU A 278 -11.46 0.12 -11.50
N ALA A 279 -11.30 -1.18 -11.76
CA ALA A 279 -11.38 -2.19 -10.71
C ALA A 279 -10.18 -2.11 -9.77
N GLY A 280 -10.42 -2.26 -8.47
CA GLY A 280 -9.36 -2.43 -7.47
C GLY A 280 -8.75 -3.83 -7.52
N GLY A 281 -7.71 -4.04 -6.72
CA GLY A 281 -7.03 -5.32 -6.57
C GLY A 281 -6.04 -5.30 -5.41
N LEU A 282 -5.05 -6.20 -5.47
CA LEU A 282 -3.95 -6.25 -4.50
C LEU A 282 -2.91 -5.16 -4.82
N ASN A 283 -2.69 -4.26 -3.89
CA ASN A 283 -1.77 -3.16 -4.08
C ASN A 283 -0.32 -3.64 -4.10
N TRP A 284 0.03 -4.44 -3.11
CA TRP A 284 1.37 -4.93 -2.87
C TRP A 284 1.29 -6.21 -2.04
N PRO A 285 0.87 -7.34 -2.63
CA PRO A 285 0.72 -8.57 -1.87
C PRO A 285 2.10 -9.02 -1.41
N LEU A 286 2.32 -9.05 -0.10
CA LEU A 286 3.64 -9.30 0.49
C LEU A 286 3.79 -10.78 0.84
N ASP A 287 2.86 -11.33 1.61
CA ASP A 287 2.94 -12.72 2.08
C ASP A 287 1.57 -13.40 2.07
N LEU A 288 1.60 -14.74 2.13
CA LEU A 288 0.44 -15.60 1.94
C LEU A 288 0.44 -16.73 2.96
N THR A 289 -0.76 -17.16 3.37
CA THR A 289 -0.90 -18.38 4.17
C THR A 289 -2.18 -19.13 3.81
N VAL A 290 -2.24 -20.42 4.11
CA VAL A 290 -3.44 -21.25 3.92
C VAL A 290 -3.95 -21.69 5.28
N ALA A 291 -5.24 -21.49 5.52
CA ALA A 291 -5.97 -22.01 6.69
C ALA A 291 -7.28 -22.63 6.22
N ASP A 292 -7.57 -23.84 6.67
CA ASP A 292 -8.77 -24.61 6.30
C ASP A 292 -9.03 -24.67 4.78
N GLY A 293 -7.96 -24.86 4.00
CA GLY A 293 -8.02 -24.91 2.54
C GLY A 293 -8.30 -23.57 1.85
N ARG A 294 -8.36 -22.47 2.61
CA ARG A 294 -8.56 -21.12 2.10
C ARG A 294 -7.26 -20.32 2.12
N LEU A 295 -6.98 -19.65 0.99
CA LEU A 295 -5.81 -18.79 0.85
C LEU A 295 -6.08 -17.40 1.44
N TYR A 296 -5.13 -16.89 2.22
CA TYR A 296 -5.13 -15.55 2.78
C TYR A 296 -3.92 -14.74 2.28
N VAL A 297 -4.11 -13.43 2.11
CA VAL A 297 -3.11 -12.51 1.54
C VAL A 297 -2.91 -11.31 2.44
N ALA A 298 -1.67 -11.11 2.89
CA ALA A 298 -1.21 -9.86 3.50
C ALA A 298 -0.86 -8.86 2.39
N ASP A 299 -1.63 -7.77 2.31
CA ASP A 299 -1.52 -6.74 1.25
C ASP A 299 -1.27 -5.35 1.84
N GLY A 300 -0.47 -5.26 2.91
CA GLY A 300 -0.19 -4.01 3.59
C GLY A 300 -1.42 -3.49 4.34
N THR A 301 -2.18 -2.57 3.75
CA THR A 301 -3.35 -1.94 4.40
C THR A 301 -4.59 -2.81 4.42
N TYR A 302 -4.56 -3.94 3.71
CA TYR A 302 -5.63 -4.94 3.69
C TYR A 302 -5.11 -6.33 4.02
N PHE A 303 -6.01 -7.14 4.57
CA PHE A 303 -5.87 -8.58 4.69
C PHE A 303 -7.05 -9.23 3.98
N TYR A 304 -6.75 -10.09 3.02
CA TYR A 304 -7.77 -10.73 2.18
C TYR A 304 -7.82 -12.23 2.40
N ALA A 305 -8.98 -12.79 2.13
CA ALA A 305 -9.12 -14.19 1.84
C ALA A 305 -9.63 -14.38 0.41
N VAL A 306 -9.06 -15.33 -0.30
CA VAL A 306 -9.28 -15.53 -1.74
C VAL A 306 -10.39 -16.56 -1.96
N GLY A 307 -11.39 -16.19 -2.75
CA GLY A 307 -12.47 -17.07 -3.19
C GLY A 307 -11.99 -18.11 -4.21
N ALA A 308 -12.78 -19.16 -4.41
CA ALA A 308 -12.45 -20.22 -5.38
C ALA A 308 -12.36 -19.72 -6.83
N ASP A 309 -13.02 -18.59 -7.13
CA ASP A 309 -13.00 -17.89 -8.42
C ASP A 309 -11.92 -16.80 -8.51
N GLY A 310 -11.09 -16.64 -7.48
CA GLY A 310 -10.08 -15.57 -7.40
C GLY A 310 -10.61 -14.25 -6.85
N SER A 311 -11.89 -14.15 -6.47
CA SER A 311 -12.43 -12.95 -5.84
C SER A 311 -11.77 -12.67 -4.49
N LEU A 312 -11.52 -11.38 -4.21
CA LEU A 312 -10.94 -10.94 -2.94
C LEU A 312 -12.06 -10.62 -1.94
N GLN A 313 -12.00 -11.23 -0.77
CA GLN A 313 -12.89 -10.92 0.35
C GLN A 313 -12.06 -10.27 1.46
N THR A 314 -12.38 -9.01 1.80
CA THR A 314 -11.70 -8.30 2.89
C THR A 314 -11.98 -8.99 4.23
N VAL A 315 -10.92 -9.44 4.87
CA VAL A 315 -10.95 -9.98 6.24
C VAL A 315 -10.75 -8.86 7.25
N GLY A 316 -9.84 -7.93 6.94
CA GLY A 316 -9.60 -6.72 7.72
C GLY A 316 -8.87 -5.67 6.88
N MET A 317 -8.96 -4.41 7.29
CA MET A 317 -8.22 -3.31 6.69
C MET A 317 -7.79 -2.30 7.76
N LEU A 318 -6.96 -1.32 7.39
CA LEU A 318 -6.31 -0.38 8.32
C LEU A 318 -7.22 0.27 9.38
N PHE A 319 -8.50 0.47 9.08
CA PHE A 319 -9.51 1.06 9.98
C PHE A 319 -10.51 0.05 10.55
N SER A 320 -10.31 -1.25 10.30
CA SER A 320 -11.05 -2.32 10.97
C SER A 320 -10.60 -2.44 12.44
N PRO A 321 -11.52 -2.77 13.36
CA PRO A 321 -11.16 -3.05 14.76
C PRO A 321 -10.06 -4.11 14.87
N GLY A 322 -9.05 -3.81 15.69
CA GLY A 322 -7.94 -4.71 15.99
C GLY A 322 -6.98 -4.97 14.82
N TYR A 323 -7.10 -4.27 13.69
CA TYR A 323 -6.13 -4.41 12.61
C TYR A 323 -4.74 -3.95 13.09
N PRO A 324 -3.69 -4.77 12.94
CA PRO A 324 -2.40 -4.55 13.60
C PRO A 324 -1.49 -3.51 12.90
N GLY A 325 -1.98 -2.85 11.86
CA GLY A 325 -1.20 -1.97 10.98
C GLY A 325 -0.80 -2.69 9.68
N PHE A 326 0.09 -2.08 8.89
CA PHE A 326 0.39 -2.58 7.54
C PHE A 326 1.04 -3.97 7.61
N LEU A 327 0.29 -5.01 7.25
CA LEU A 327 0.72 -6.40 7.32
C LEU A 327 1.79 -6.72 6.28
N ARG A 328 2.78 -7.51 6.69
CA ARG A 328 3.87 -7.99 5.82
C ARG A 328 3.93 -9.50 5.75
N GLY A 329 4.46 -10.12 6.80
CA GLY A 329 4.53 -11.58 6.94
C GLY A 329 3.27 -12.10 7.60
N VAL A 330 2.83 -13.30 7.21
CA VAL A 330 1.66 -13.95 7.81
C VAL A 330 1.81 -15.47 7.86
N THR A 331 1.50 -16.06 9.02
CA THR A 331 1.37 -17.50 9.19
C THR A 331 0.07 -17.79 9.93
N ALA A 332 -0.79 -18.63 9.36
CA ALA A 332 -1.95 -19.16 10.06
C ALA A 332 -1.53 -20.10 11.18
N VAL A 333 -2.13 -19.93 12.36
CA VAL A 333 -1.95 -20.81 13.53
C VAL A 333 -3.29 -21.40 14.01
N GLY A 334 -4.37 -21.10 13.29
CA GLY A 334 -5.72 -21.60 13.48
C GLY A 334 -6.60 -21.20 12.30
N SER A 335 -7.91 -21.47 12.41
CA SER A 335 -8.89 -21.18 11.35
C SER A 335 -9.13 -19.69 11.11
N ASP A 336 -9.05 -18.87 12.17
CA ASP A 336 -9.19 -17.40 12.16
C ASP A 336 -8.13 -16.76 13.08
N GLU A 337 -6.95 -17.37 13.16
CA GLU A 337 -5.88 -16.87 14.01
C GLU A 337 -4.55 -16.89 13.25
N PHE A 338 -3.90 -15.73 13.22
CA PHE A 338 -2.72 -15.48 12.42
C PHE A 338 -1.62 -14.86 13.27
N VAL A 339 -0.39 -15.34 13.11
CA VAL A 339 0.80 -14.61 13.56
C VAL A 339 1.28 -13.77 12.39
N VAL A 340 1.47 -12.48 12.64
CA VAL A 340 1.80 -11.50 11.61
C VAL A 340 2.99 -10.64 12.00
N THR A 341 3.68 -10.11 11.00
CA THR A 341 4.59 -8.98 11.16
C THR A 341 4.03 -7.75 10.47
N THR A 342 4.39 -6.57 10.98
CA THR A 342 3.87 -5.30 10.49
C THR A 342 4.99 -4.37 10.04
N SER A 343 4.64 -3.36 9.25
CA SER A 343 5.57 -2.28 8.90
C SER A 343 6.03 -1.44 10.09
N GLY A 344 5.27 -1.44 11.19
CA GLY A 344 5.59 -0.68 12.40
C GLY A 344 6.57 -1.39 13.33
N GLY A 345 7.07 -2.58 12.95
CA GLY A 345 8.03 -3.31 13.76
C GLY A 345 7.39 -4.16 14.86
N GLN A 346 6.17 -4.65 14.65
CA GLN A 346 5.49 -5.53 15.59
C GLN A 346 5.37 -6.96 15.06
N VAL A 347 5.47 -7.92 15.98
CA VAL A 347 4.95 -9.29 15.82
C VAL A 347 3.62 -9.37 16.58
N GLY A 348 2.55 -9.68 15.88
CA GLY A 348 1.19 -9.71 16.44
C GLY A 348 0.51 -11.06 16.26
N ARG A 349 -0.39 -11.39 17.19
CA ARG A 349 -1.37 -12.47 17.03
C ARG A 349 -2.72 -11.84 16.74
N TYR A 350 -3.12 -11.90 15.47
CA TYR A 350 -4.30 -11.25 14.93
C TYR A 350 -5.46 -12.22 14.81
N ARG A 351 -6.62 -11.82 15.34
CA ARG A 351 -7.90 -12.55 15.29
C ARG A 351 -8.97 -11.65 14.66
N PRO A 352 -9.09 -11.62 13.32
CA PRO A 352 -9.92 -10.66 12.62
C PRO A 352 -11.40 -10.74 12.99
N ALA A 353 -11.99 -11.93 13.19
CA ALA A 353 -13.40 -12.01 13.55
C ALA A 353 -13.69 -11.47 14.96
N ALA A 354 -12.72 -11.54 15.87
CA ALA A 354 -12.79 -10.93 17.19
C ALA A 354 -12.51 -9.41 17.17
N GLY A 355 -11.86 -8.92 16.11
CA GLY A 355 -11.40 -7.53 16.04
C GLY A 355 -10.29 -7.24 17.04
N GLU A 356 -9.39 -8.20 17.26
CA GLU A 356 -8.34 -8.15 18.29
C GLU A 356 -6.96 -8.48 17.74
N THR A 357 -5.94 -7.82 18.29
CA THR A 357 -4.52 -8.20 18.14
C THR A 357 -3.85 -8.18 19.50
N ASP A 358 -3.16 -9.27 19.83
CA ASP A 358 -2.15 -9.26 20.91
C ASP A 358 -0.78 -8.98 20.30
N TYR A 359 -0.13 -7.90 20.71
CA TYR A 359 1.27 -7.65 20.33
C TYR A 359 2.18 -8.53 21.17
N LEU A 360 2.86 -9.46 20.51
CA LEU A 360 3.73 -10.45 21.15
C LEU A 360 5.16 -9.95 21.32
N ALA A 361 5.62 -9.10 20.40
CA ALA A 361 6.91 -8.41 20.47
C ALA A 361 6.86 -7.12 19.64
N THR A 362 7.61 -6.10 20.05
CA THR A 362 7.60 -4.74 19.46
C THR A 362 9.01 -4.18 19.31
N ASP A 363 9.12 -2.98 18.76
CA ASP A 363 10.35 -2.17 18.70
C ASP A 363 11.44 -2.74 17.78
N PHE A 364 11.03 -3.39 16.69
CA PHE A 364 11.90 -3.81 15.59
C PHE A 364 11.92 -2.80 14.45
N ASP A 365 12.97 -2.78 13.65
CA ASP A 365 13.13 -1.81 12.56
C ASP A 365 12.28 -2.15 11.32
N GLN A 366 12.59 -3.24 10.62
CA GLN A 366 11.91 -3.63 9.39
C GLN A 366 11.67 -5.13 9.32
N LEU A 367 10.55 -5.59 9.89
CA LEU A 367 10.15 -7.00 9.88
C LEU A 367 9.55 -7.42 8.52
N TYR A 368 9.73 -8.69 8.15
CA TYR A 368 9.11 -9.35 7.00
C TYR A 368 8.65 -10.77 7.35
N GLY A 369 9.21 -11.82 6.74
CA GLY A 369 8.76 -13.20 6.87
C GLY A 369 8.71 -13.66 8.32
N VAL A 370 7.65 -14.39 8.64
CA VAL A 370 7.41 -15.01 9.94
C VAL A 370 7.04 -16.47 9.72
N ALA A 371 7.55 -17.36 10.56
CA ALA A 371 7.19 -18.77 10.57
C ALA A 371 6.96 -19.25 12.01
N VAL A 372 6.02 -20.16 12.18
CA VAL A 372 5.59 -20.63 13.50
C VAL A 372 5.74 -22.14 13.59
N ASP A 373 6.44 -22.63 14.61
CA ASP A 373 6.39 -24.03 15.05
C ASP A 373 5.55 -24.16 16.35
N ALA A 374 5.48 -25.35 16.92
CA ALA A 374 4.71 -25.59 18.14
C ALA A 374 5.20 -24.78 19.37
N ASP A 375 6.48 -24.39 19.39
CA ASP A 375 7.17 -23.86 20.57
C ASP A 375 7.77 -22.46 20.34
N ALA A 376 7.82 -21.95 19.11
CA ALA A 376 8.46 -20.70 18.70
C ALA A 376 7.77 -20.01 17.52
N ILE A 377 7.98 -18.70 17.49
CA ILE A 377 7.78 -17.85 16.33
C ILE A 377 9.16 -17.34 15.88
N PHE A 378 9.53 -17.57 14.62
CA PHE A 378 10.74 -17.05 14.01
C PHE A 378 10.42 -15.92 13.04
N PHE A 379 11.22 -14.85 13.04
CA PHE A 379 10.97 -13.70 12.16
C PHE A 379 12.27 -13.00 11.74
N ALA A 380 12.28 -12.52 10.50
CA ALA A 380 13.40 -11.79 9.91
C ALA A 380 13.23 -10.28 10.09
N GLU A 381 14.31 -9.63 10.53
CA GLU A 381 14.42 -8.17 10.65
C GLU A 381 15.45 -7.68 9.61
N LEU A 382 14.96 -7.26 8.45
CA LEU A 382 15.77 -6.79 7.33
C LEU A 382 16.66 -5.62 7.78
N GLY A 383 16.04 -4.63 8.42
CA GLY A 383 16.65 -3.34 8.70
C GLY A 383 17.90 -3.38 9.58
N THR A 384 18.03 -4.40 10.43
CA THR A 384 19.21 -4.58 11.30
C THR A 384 20.07 -5.79 10.91
N GLY A 385 19.69 -6.54 9.88
CA GLY A 385 20.40 -7.75 9.45
C GLY A 385 20.32 -8.88 10.47
N ARG A 386 19.16 -9.05 11.12
CA ARG A 386 18.96 -10.00 12.23
C ARG A 386 17.80 -10.96 11.98
N VAL A 387 17.87 -12.09 12.65
CA VAL A 387 16.77 -13.06 12.73
C VAL A 387 16.57 -13.42 14.18
N HIS A 388 15.32 -13.47 14.60
CA HIS A 388 14.93 -13.67 15.99
C HIS A 388 14.01 -14.88 16.14
N SER A 389 13.96 -15.40 17.37
CA SER A 389 12.93 -16.32 17.83
C SER A 389 12.21 -15.73 19.02
N LEU A 390 10.93 -16.03 19.15
CA LEU A 390 10.09 -15.70 20.30
C LEU A 390 9.57 -17.01 20.91
N ARG A 391 9.97 -17.30 22.15
CA ARG A 391 9.57 -18.50 22.91
C ARG A 391 9.09 -18.09 24.31
N GLY A 392 7.89 -18.51 24.69
CA GLY A 392 7.33 -18.23 26.02
C GLY A 392 7.31 -16.73 26.38
N GLY A 393 7.17 -15.84 25.39
CA GLY A 393 7.19 -14.38 25.57
C GLY A 393 8.59 -13.74 25.59
N SER A 394 9.66 -14.52 25.47
CA SER A 394 11.04 -14.00 25.40
C SER A 394 11.57 -14.01 23.97
N VAL A 395 12.12 -12.88 23.53
CA VAL A 395 12.81 -12.75 22.24
C VAL A 395 14.29 -13.10 22.40
N GLU A 396 14.81 -13.93 21.50
CA GLU A 396 16.23 -14.26 21.36
C GLU A 396 16.68 -13.99 19.92
N THR A 397 17.81 -13.30 19.76
CA THR A 397 18.45 -13.12 18.44
C THR A 397 19.24 -14.36 18.07
N LEU A 398 18.84 -15.05 16.99
CA LEU A 398 19.48 -16.26 16.50
C LEU A 398 20.67 -15.98 15.57
N ALA A 399 20.60 -14.89 14.81
CA ALA A 399 21.63 -14.50 13.87
C ALA A 399 21.76 -12.98 13.76
N THR A 400 22.97 -12.52 13.45
CA THR A 400 23.29 -11.10 13.22
C THR A 400 24.24 -10.96 12.04
N GLY A 401 24.30 -9.78 11.44
CA GLY A 401 25.23 -9.48 10.34
C GLY A 401 24.84 -10.13 9.01
N LEU A 402 23.57 -10.51 8.86
CA LEU A 402 23.02 -10.97 7.58
C LEU A 402 22.73 -9.77 6.67
N ASP A 403 22.96 -9.93 5.38
CA ASP A 403 22.66 -8.90 4.38
C ASP A 403 21.22 -9.01 3.85
N ALA A 404 20.36 -8.11 4.33
CA ALA A 404 18.94 -8.06 4.02
C ALA A 404 18.21 -9.42 4.19
N PRO A 405 18.15 -9.99 5.40
CA PRO A 405 17.32 -11.17 5.68
C PRO A 405 15.84 -10.81 5.57
N VAL A 406 15.04 -11.59 4.82
CA VAL A 406 13.65 -11.22 4.51
C VAL A 406 12.63 -12.34 4.66
N GLY A 407 12.94 -13.56 4.24
CA GLY A 407 12.03 -14.70 4.32
C GLY A 407 12.49 -15.71 5.36
N VAL A 408 11.55 -16.35 6.04
CA VAL A 408 11.82 -17.41 7.02
C VAL A 408 10.89 -18.58 6.75
N ALA A 409 11.44 -19.79 6.75
CA ALA A 409 10.69 -21.04 6.76
C ALA A 409 11.32 -22.00 7.78
N ILE A 410 10.63 -23.10 8.11
CA ILE A 410 11.10 -24.08 9.07
C ILE A 410 11.54 -25.32 8.30
N GLY A 411 12.80 -25.72 8.48
CA GLY A 411 13.37 -26.91 7.86
C GLY A 411 12.81 -28.20 8.47
N PRO A 412 13.04 -29.37 7.82
CA PRO A 412 12.54 -30.67 8.29
C PRO A 412 13.03 -31.07 9.68
N ASP A 413 14.15 -30.51 10.11
CA ASP A 413 14.77 -30.71 11.42
C ASP A 413 14.35 -29.65 12.47
N GLY A 414 13.39 -28.80 12.12
CA GLY A 414 12.90 -27.71 12.98
C GLY A 414 13.79 -26.46 13.00
N ALA A 415 14.92 -26.45 12.28
CA ALA A 415 15.78 -25.27 12.23
C ALA A 415 15.22 -24.22 11.24
N PRO A 416 15.30 -22.92 11.56
CA PRO A 416 14.84 -21.90 10.63
C PRO A 416 15.80 -21.77 9.43
N LEU A 417 15.20 -21.76 8.24
CA LEU A 417 15.82 -21.41 6.98
C LEU A 417 15.49 -19.95 6.67
N VAL A 418 16.49 -19.17 6.27
CA VAL A 418 16.37 -17.72 6.08
C VAL A 418 16.88 -17.34 4.70
N ALA A 419 16.06 -16.58 3.97
CA ALA A 419 16.48 -15.96 2.72
C ALA A 419 17.27 -14.69 3.04
N GLU A 420 18.59 -14.74 2.81
CA GLU A 420 19.48 -13.59 2.92
C GLU A 420 19.57 -12.93 1.54
N SER A 421 18.62 -12.02 1.28
CA SER A 421 18.33 -11.52 -0.06
C SER A 421 19.51 -10.76 -0.66
N GLY A 422 20.18 -9.93 0.15
CA GLY A 422 21.32 -9.13 -0.27
C GLY A 422 22.54 -9.98 -0.63
N ALA A 423 22.70 -11.12 0.06
CA ALA A 423 23.77 -12.07 -0.20
C ALA A 423 23.45 -13.15 -1.25
N GLY A 424 22.23 -13.17 -1.82
CA GLY A 424 21.87 -14.12 -2.87
C GLY A 424 21.88 -15.59 -2.42
N ARG A 425 21.54 -15.87 -1.15
CA ARG A 425 21.61 -17.21 -0.57
C ARG A 425 20.48 -17.53 0.41
N VAL A 426 20.32 -18.82 0.72
CA VAL A 426 19.50 -19.31 1.83
C VAL A 426 20.42 -19.92 2.88
N VAL A 427 20.25 -19.50 4.13
CA VAL A 427 21.01 -20.00 5.28
C VAL A 427 20.12 -20.79 6.24
N ARG A 428 20.65 -21.83 6.85
CA ARG A 428 20.04 -22.56 7.97
C ARG A 428 20.67 -22.07 9.26
N LEU A 429 19.86 -21.74 10.27
CA LEU A 429 20.35 -21.29 11.56
C LEU A 429 20.41 -22.45 12.56
N GLY A 430 21.58 -22.64 13.16
CA GLY A 430 21.83 -23.54 14.29
C GLY A 430 22.70 -22.84 15.32
N SER A 431 23.90 -23.37 15.59
CA SER A 431 24.93 -22.63 16.35
C SER A 431 25.53 -21.43 15.60
N GLY A 432 25.20 -21.30 14.31
CA GLY A 432 25.53 -20.18 13.43
C GLY A 432 24.71 -20.26 12.15
N ALA A 433 25.00 -19.39 11.19
CA ALA A 433 24.36 -19.38 9.87
C ALA A 433 25.16 -20.25 8.87
N GLU A 434 24.59 -21.38 8.45
CA GLU A 434 25.17 -22.27 7.44
C GLU A 434 24.50 -22.05 6.09
N THR A 435 25.27 -21.80 5.02
CA THR A 435 24.70 -21.67 3.67
C THR A 435 24.22 -23.02 3.14
N VAL A 436 22.94 -23.10 2.80
CA VAL A 436 22.31 -24.30 2.21
C VAL A 436 22.16 -24.16 0.69
N VAL A 437 21.78 -22.96 0.23
CA VAL A 437 21.62 -22.64 -1.19
C VAL A 437 22.35 -21.33 -1.48
N ASP A 438 23.11 -21.28 -2.57
CA ASP A 438 23.88 -20.13 -3.06
C ASP A 438 23.56 -19.89 -4.55
N GLY A 439 24.02 -18.76 -5.10
CA GLY A 439 23.88 -18.38 -6.50
C GLY A 439 22.45 -18.01 -6.87
N LEU A 440 21.70 -17.46 -5.92
CA LEU A 440 20.39 -16.83 -6.15
C LEU A 440 20.62 -15.34 -6.40
N ALA A 441 19.70 -14.68 -7.11
CA ALA A 441 19.83 -13.26 -7.39
C ALA A 441 19.32 -12.42 -6.21
N GLN A 442 18.06 -12.58 -5.82
CA GLN A 442 17.46 -11.97 -4.63
C GLN A 442 16.37 -12.90 -4.06
N PRO A 443 16.75 -13.93 -3.28
CA PRO A 443 15.77 -14.83 -2.67
C PRO A 443 14.90 -14.08 -1.66
N GLN A 444 13.60 -14.39 -1.64
CA GLN A 444 12.62 -13.77 -0.75
C GLN A 444 11.77 -14.82 -0.03
N GLY A 445 10.56 -15.12 -0.51
CA GLY A 445 9.67 -16.11 0.09
C GLY A 445 10.29 -17.52 0.09
N LEU A 446 10.10 -18.23 1.20
CA LEU A 446 10.52 -19.62 1.40
C LEU A 446 9.33 -20.46 1.86
N THR A 447 9.21 -21.69 1.34
CA THR A 447 8.31 -22.69 1.93
C THR A 447 8.94 -24.08 1.81
N VAL A 448 8.65 -24.96 2.77
CA VAL A 448 9.21 -26.32 2.83
C VAL A 448 8.07 -27.33 2.77
N LEU A 449 8.18 -28.33 1.88
CA LEU A 449 7.28 -29.47 1.82
C LEU A 449 8.09 -30.77 1.86
N GLY A 450 8.05 -31.45 3.01
CA GLY A 450 8.93 -32.57 3.27
C GLY A 450 10.39 -32.15 3.11
N GLU A 451 11.14 -32.85 2.28
CA GLU A 451 12.57 -32.60 2.03
C GLU A 451 12.85 -31.58 0.90
N ARG A 452 11.83 -30.84 0.46
CA ARG A 452 11.93 -29.88 -0.64
C ARG A 452 11.74 -28.46 -0.11
N LEU A 453 12.69 -27.60 -0.42
CA LEU A 453 12.61 -26.15 -0.21
C LEU A 453 12.20 -25.48 -1.53
N TYR A 454 11.19 -24.63 -1.48
CA TYR A 454 10.81 -23.77 -2.59
C TYR A 454 11.15 -22.32 -2.27
N ILE A 455 11.75 -21.64 -3.24
CA ILE A 455 12.33 -20.30 -3.08
C ILE A 455 11.78 -19.41 -4.18
N VAL A 456 11.21 -18.27 -3.82
CA VAL A 456 10.95 -17.19 -4.77
C VAL A 456 12.24 -16.38 -4.90
N ASP A 457 12.87 -16.42 -6.07
CA ASP A 457 14.00 -15.56 -6.39
C ASP A 457 13.48 -14.35 -7.18
N ALA A 458 13.22 -13.25 -6.46
CA ALA A 458 12.62 -12.05 -7.02
C ALA A 458 13.57 -11.31 -7.97
N GLY A 459 14.88 -11.52 -7.82
CA GLY A 459 15.90 -10.98 -8.72
C GLY A 459 15.89 -11.73 -10.05
N ALA A 460 15.78 -13.06 -10.01
CA ALA A 460 15.72 -13.92 -11.19
C ALA A 460 14.32 -14.06 -11.80
N LYS A 461 13.28 -13.55 -11.13
CA LYS A 461 11.86 -13.65 -11.55
C LYS A 461 11.40 -15.10 -11.68
N ASN A 462 11.82 -15.98 -10.76
CA ASN A 462 11.54 -17.41 -10.84
C ASN A 462 11.20 -18.02 -9.48
N VAL A 463 10.70 -19.26 -9.53
CA VAL A 463 10.59 -20.13 -8.36
C VAL A 463 11.54 -21.30 -8.56
N VAL A 464 12.36 -21.56 -7.54
CA VAL A 464 13.33 -22.64 -7.49
C VAL A 464 12.85 -23.70 -6.52
N GLU A 465 12.81 -24.95 -6.96
CA GLU A 465 12.76 -26.13 -6.10
C GLU A 465 14.20 -26.57 -5.78
N PHE A 466 14.48 -26.80 -4.50
CA PHE A 466 15.74 -27.32 -4.01
C PHE A 466 15.50 -28.54 -3.12
N ASP A 467 16.09 -29.67 -3.49
CA ASP A 467 16.03 -30.90 -2.70
C ASP A 467 17.11 -30.86 -1.60
N LEU A 468 16.69 -30.86 -0.33
CA LEU A 468 17.59 -30.66 0.82
C LEU A 468 18.56 -31.83 1.04
N ASN A 469 18.27 -33.01 0.50
CA ASN A 469 19.11 -34.20 0.64
C ASN A 469 20.15 -34.31 -0.47
N THR A 470 19.69 -34.21 -1.72
CA THR A 470 20.53 -34.37 -2.92
C THR A 470 21.20 -33.08 -3.35
N ARG A 471 20.74 -31.93 -2.81
CA ARG A 471 21.16 -30.58 -3.19
C ARG A 471 20.86 -30.24 -4.66
N GLN A 472 19.93 -30.97 -5.27
CA GLN A 472 19.51 -30.69 -6.64
C GLN A 472 18.65 -29.43 -6.68
N ARG A 473 19.03 -28.49 -7.56
CA ARG A 473 18.30 -27.24 -7.83
C ARG A 473 17.57 -27.35 -9.18
N THR A 474 16.28 -27.02 -9.19
CA THR A 474 15.46 -27.00 -10.41
C THR A 474 14.63 -25.71 -10.45
N GLU A 475 14.69 -24.96 -11.54
CA GLU A 475 13.74 -23.87 -11.79
C GLU A 475 12.40 -24.48 -12.21
N ILE A 476 11.33 -24.17 -11.47
CA ILE A 476 9.99 -24.77 -11.70
C ILE A 476 9.00 -23.79 -12.34
N ALA A 477 9.25 -22.49 -12.20
CA ALA A 477 8.52 -21.42 -12.87
C ALA A 477 9.42 -20.21 -13.09
N SER A 478 9.23 -19.47 -14.18
CA SER A 478 10.10 -18.37 -14.62
C SER A 478 9.29 -17.22 -15.23
N GLY A 479 9.90 -16.04 -15.34
CA GLY A 479 9.25 -14.86 -15.92
C GLY A 479 8.11 -14.30 -15.06
N LEU A 480 8.18 -14.52 -13.74
CA LEU A 480 7.13 -14.17 -12.80
C LEU A 480 7.07 -12.65 -12.51
N PRO A 481 5.89 -12.08 -12.20
CA PRO A 481 5.71 -10.68 -11.82
C PRO A 481 6.07 -10.39 -10.35
N VAL A 482 7.23 -10.89 -9.89
CA VAL A 482 7.74 -10.66 -8.53
C VAL A 482 8.83 -9.60 -8.53
N GLY A 483 8.96 -8.82 -7.47
CA GLY A 483 9.89 -7.71 -7.29
C GLY A 483 9.70 -6.55 -8.27
N ALA A 484 10.70 -5.67 -8.33
CA ALA A 484 10.70 -4.52 -9.23
C ALA A 484 10.67 -4.94 -10.71
N PRO A 485 9.97 -4.20 -11.59
CA PRO A 485 10.04 -4.42 -13.04
C PRO A 485 11.48 -4.38 -13.58
N PRO A 486 11.81 -5.15 -14.64
CA PRO A 486 13.13 -5.10 -15.25
C PRO A 486 13.54 -3.67 -15.64
N GLY A 487 14.75 -3.26 -15.26
CA GLY A 487 15.28 -1.91 -15.52
C GLY A 487 14.78 -0.80 -14.59
N VAL A 488 13.80 -1.09 -13.71
CA VAL A 488 13.34 -0.15 -12.70
C VAL A 488 14.13 -0.34 -11.41
N GLN A 489 14.67 0.76 -10.88
CA GLN A 489 15.28 0.81 -9.55
C GLN A 489 14.34 1.59 -8.63
N PRO A 490 13.51 0.90 -7.81
CA PRO A 490 12.61 1.59 -6.88
C PRO A 490 13.40 2.43 -5.89
N LYS A 491 12.85 3.59 -5.53
CA LYS A 491 13.38 4.40 -4.45
C LYS A 491 12.87 3.88 -3.11
N PRO A 492 13.65 4.00 -2.01
CA PRO A 492 13.20 3.54 -0.69
C PRO A 492 11.93 4.25 -0.25
N LEU A 493 10.96 3.49 0.27
CA LEU A 493 9.78 4.03 0.94
C LEU A 493 10.10 4.15 2.43
N LYS A 494 10.32 5.37 2.94
CA LYS A 494 10.81 5.58 4.31
C LYS A 494 9.75 5.38 5.41
N GLY A 495 8.49 5.20 5.03
CA GLY A 495 7.38 5.05 5.97
C GLY A 495 6.79 6.39 6.40
N MET A 496 5.77 6.32 7.26
CA MET A 496 5.04 7.47 7.80
C MET A 496 4.83 7.27 9.31
N PRO A 497 5.85 7.49 10.17
CA PRO A 497 5.71 7.26 11.60
C PRO A 497 4.65 8.19 12.24
N PRO A 498 3.84 7.71 13.19
CA PRO A 498 3.81 6.34 13.74
C PRO A 498 2.95 5.35 12.94
N PHE A 499 2.29 5.76 11.85
CA PHE A 499 1.35 4.92 11.09
C PHE A 499 2.01 3.74 10.35
N SER A 500 3.23 3.93 9.84
CA SER A 500 4.02 2.87 9.20
C SER A 500 5.52 3.13 9.31
N GLY A 501 6.30 2.05 9.38
CA GLY A 501 7.76 2.12 9.20
C GLY A 501 8.18 1.97 7.73
N PRO A 502 9.49 1.93 7.44
CA PRO A 502 10.02 1.87 6.09
C PRO A 502 9.51 0.65 5.32
N GLN A 503 9.01 0.81 4.10
CA GLN A 503 8.39 -0.25 3.31
C GLN A 503 9.28 -0.72 2.15
N GLY A 504 9.12 -1.96 1.73
CA GLY A 504 9.92 -2.58 0.69
C GLY A 504 9.28 -3.87 0.14
N PRO A 505 9.80 -4.39 -0.98
CA PRO A 505 9.20 -5.51 -1.68
C PRO A 505 9.42 -6.81 -0.92
N PHE A 506 8.43 -7.70 -0.99
CA PHE A 506 8.51 -9.07 -0.51
C PHE A 506 7.53 -9.92 -1.33
N ALA A 507 8.04 -10.95 -1.99
CA ALA A 507 7.24 -11.95 -2.69
C ALA A 507 7.29 -13.26 -1.88
N GLY A 508 6.29 -13.44 -1.04
CA GLY A 508 6.02 -14.64 -0.26
C GLY A 508 5.58 -15.84 -1.09
N ILE A 509 5.69 -17.01 -0.45
CA ILE A 509 5.25 -18.29 -1.01
C ILE A 509 4.70 -19.16 0.11
N THR A 510 3.59 -19.82 -0.16
CA THR A 510 2.99 -20.80 0.76
C THR A 510 2.50 -22.01 -0.02
N ALA A 511 2.16 -23.08 0.69
CA ALA A 511 1.66 -24.30 0.09
C ALA A 511 0.26 -24.64 0.62
N GLY A 512 -0.61 -25.08 -0.28
CA GLY A 512 -1.86 -25.74 0.11
C GLY A 512 -1.64 -27.22 0.43
N ASP A 513 -2.64 -27.84 1.06
CA ASP A 513 -2.62 -29.26 1.47
C ASP A 513 -2.41 -30.23 0.30
N ASP A 514 -2.78 -29.81 -0.92
CA ASP A 514 -2.61 -30.59 -2.15
C ASP A 514 -1.24 -30.41 -2.82
N GLY A 515 -0.33 -29.68 -2.17
CA GLY A 515 1.00 -29.35 -2.68
C GLY A 515 1.04 -28.24 -3.72
N THR A 516 -0.08 -27.55 -3.99
CA THR A 516 -0.09 -26.34 -4.82
C THR A 516 0.67 -25.23 -4.10
N LEU A 517 1.65 -24.64 -4.78
CA LEU A 517 2.41 -23.49 -4.29
C LEU A 517 1.71 -22.20 -4.72
N TYR A 518 1.43 -21.31 -3.79
CA TYR A 518 0.88 -19.98 -4.04
C TYR A 518 1.97 -18.93 -3.85
N ILE A 519 2.09 -18.00 -4.80
CA ILE A 519 3.12 -16.96 -4.82
C ILE A 519 2.45 -15.59 -4.83
N SER A 520 2.86 -14.68 -3.95
CA SER A 520 2.45 -13.28 -4.04
C SER A 520 3.28 -12.56 -5.09
N ALA A 521 2.64 -12.14 -6.16
CA ALA A 521 3.28 -11.38 -7.23
C ALA A 521 3.19 -9.89 -6.92
N ASP A 522 4.10 -9.42 -6.06
CA ASP A 522 4.17 -8.05 -5.56
C ASP A 522 4.48 -7.01 -6.68
N GLY A 523 4.97 -7.46 -7.84
CA GLY A 523 5.21 -6.63 -9.02
C GLY A 523 3.94 -6.20 -9.75
N ASP A 524 3.03 -7.13 -10.06
CA ASP A 524 1.77 -6.86 -10.80
C ASP A 524 0.51 -6.85 -9.92
N GLY A 525 0.65 -7.19 -8.63
CA GLY A 525 -0.47 -7.16 -7.68
C GLY A 525 -1.43 -8.31 -7.89
N SER A 526 -0.89 -9.50 -8.15
CA SER A 526 -1.65 -10.74 -8.33
C SER A 526 -1.16 -11.87 -7.41
N VAL A 527 -1.89 -12.98 -7.44
CA VAL A 527 -1.46 -14.25 -6.86
C VAL A 527 -1.34 -15.28 -7.98
N LEU A 528 -0.24 -16.02 -7.97
CA LEU A 528 0.01 -17.12 -8.88
C LEU A 528 -0.05 -18.46 -8.14
N ALA A 529 -0.37 -19.54 -8.86
CA ALA A 529 -0.31 -20.90 -8.37
C ALA A 529 0.54 -21.78 -9.28
N VAL A 530 1.50 -22.49 -8.70
CA VAL A 530 2.38 -23.46 -9.37
C VAL A 530 2.12 -24.85 -8.79
N ARG A 531 1.83 -25.83 -9.64
CA ARG A 531 1.48 -27.20 -9.22
C ARG A 531 2.10 -28.24 -10.15
N ARG A 532 2.49 -29.39 -9.60
CA ARG A 532 2.92 -30.57 -10.38
C ARG A 532 1.74 -31.14 -11.18
N THR A 533 1.98 -31.49 -12.44
CA THR A 533 0.98 -32.09 -13.35
C THR A 533 0.90 -33.60 -13.24
#